data_AF-F2AL02-F1
#
_entry.id   AF-F2AL02-F1
#
_cell.length_a   1.000
_cell.length_b   1.000
_cell.length_c   1.000
_cell.angle_alpha   90.00
_cell.angle_beta   90.00
_cell.angle_gamma   90.00
#
_symmetry.space_group_name_H-M   'P 1'
#
loop_
_entity.id
_entity.type
_entity.pdbx_description
1 polymer ?
#
loop_
_entity_poly.entity_id
_entity_poly.type
_entity_poly.pdbx_seq_one_letter_code
_entity_poly.pdbx_strand_id
1 'polypeptide(L)'
;MSFARFAWISFQTVTLRYRNGGEIDSDIEESGRMNDSMNSIPSRRHDLDALRGIAMLLGIFLHAAIAYSPDAGRGWPIQDSQSSQITSLFIAMVHGFRMPLFFLLSGFFTMMLYRRRGMSKLIEHRILRIAIPFVIGMSTIIPSIWIVAGHIQANPSANVTVFDETDLLTPVVQDDLAAVEKALAAGADVNQRSEQGDSPFLVAAFLGRDDIAEVLLDHDADPELGNHKGERPIDVMRAPWGTTEFVAGLLQIEVDREDVESGREKVAAMMGETLSGPNLGMATDGGVNAVDWKGLMFLLFEFPATGHLWFLWFLCFLVTGFVLVMTLTPWGWRSRWNLASVVRSPHCLLWLIPLTMLPHWFMRHEGFGPATSVGLLPMPSVLAYYALFFGFGAIYFDADDRDGNLSRGWKISLPLSLTVLFGIGWALRGQTEGGGLVASVLIQSAYAWCVSFGMMGLFRALFAHPSRTLRYLSDSSYWLYLAHLPLVMYLQFWVRDWEVPLLVKFTVVSVISSVVLLLSYQVFVRYTPIGWLLNGKRKPAVPNANEPNANDAPGSEVVAAQLVR
;
A
#
# COMPACT_ATOMS: atom_id res chain seq x y z
N MET A 1 -15.37 -32.68 -2.70
CA MET A 1 -16.09 -32.69 -4.00
C MET A 1 -17.50 -32.07 -3.87
N SER A 2 -17.69 -30.77 -3.69
CA SER A 2 -16.74 -29.67 -3.61
C SER A 2 -17.45 -28.40 -3.13
N PHE A 3 -16.83 -27.66 -2.21
CA PHE A 3 -17.11 -26.25 -1.94
C PHE A 3 -17.07 -25.42 -3.25
N ALA A 4 -16.30 -25.87 -4.26
CA ALA A 4 -16.31 -25.33 -5.61
C ALA A 4 -17.64 -25.53 -6.35
N ARG A 5 -18.42 -26.58 -6.05
CA ARG A 5 -19.77 -26.79 -6.62
C ARG A 5 -20.78 -25.83 -5.99
N PHE A 6 -20.64 -25.53 -4.70
CA PHE A 6 -21.47 -24.54 -4.00
C PHE A 6 -21.12 -23.10 -4.41
N ALA A 7 -19.83 -22.80 -4.57
CA ALA A 7 -19.34 -21.54 -5.13
C ALA A 7 -19.76 -21.37 -6.61
N TRP A 8 -19.73 -22.44 -7.41
CA TRP A 8 -20.19 -22.43 -8.80
C TRP A 8 -21.71 -22.27 -8.95
N ILE A 9 -22.51 -22.92 -8.10
CA ILE A 9 -23.98 -22.76 -8.07
C ILE A 9 -24.35 -21.36 -7.56
N SER A 10 -23.65 -20.83 -6.56
CA SER A 10 -23.82 -19.45 -6.10
C SER A 10 -23.43 -18.43 -7.18
N PHE A 11 -22.33 -18.68 -7.90
CA PHE A 11 -21.88 -17.89 -9.06
C PHE A 11 -22.89 -17.93 -10.21
N GLN A 12 -23.45 -19.10 -10.55
CA GLN A 12 -24.50 -19.26 -11.57
C GLN A 12 -25.81 -18.57 -11.17
N THR A 13 -26.22 -18.69 -9.91
CA THR A 13 -27.47 -18.09 -9.42
C THR A 13 -27.39 -16.55 -9.38
N VAL A 14 -26.23 -16.00 -9.01
CA VAL A 14 -25.96 -14.55 -9.01
C VAL A 14 -25.79 -14.01 -10.44
N THR A 15 -25.12 -14.73 -11.33
CA THR A 15 -24.97 -14.32 -12.74
C THR A 15 -26.27 -14.44 -13.54
N LEU A 16 -27.15 -15.40 -13.22
CA LEU A 16 -28.48 -15.52 -13.83
C LEU A 16 -29.42 -14.39 -13.39
N ARG A 17 -29.39 -13.97 -12.11
CA ARG A 17 -30.12 -12.76 -11.67
C ARG A 17 -29.58 -11.46 -12.30
N TYR A 18 -28.29 -11.42 -12.65
CA TYR A 18 -27.70 -10.30 -13.40
C TYR A 18 -27.98 -10.36 -14.91
N ARG A 19 -28.43 -11.51 -15.42
CA ARG A 19 -28.75 -11.75 -16.84
C ARG A 19 -30.20 -11.38 -17.18
N ASN A 20 -31.12 -11.56 -16.24
CA ASN A 20 -32.53 -11.21 -16.42
C ASN A 20 -32.81 -9.86 -15.74
N GLY A 21 -32.66 -8.77 -16.48
CA GLY A 21 -33.25 -7.49 -16.10
C GLY A 21 -34.77 -7.64 -16.04
N GLY A 22 -35.33 -7.54 -14.84
CA GLY A 22 -36.77 -7.48 -14.61
C GLY A 22 -37.06 -6.24 -13.78
N GLU A 23 -37.69 -5.26 -14.41
CA GLU A 23 -38.47 -4.21 -13.76
C GLU A 23 -39.44 -4.85 -12.75
N ILE A 24 -39.53 -4.27 -11.56
CA ILE A 24 -40.72 -4.38 -10.73
C ILE A 24 -41.18 -2.96 -10.49
N ASP A 25 -42.18 -2.60 -11.27
CA ASP A 25 -43.02 -1.42 -11.17
C ASP A 25 -44.04 -1.65 -10.05
N SER A 26 -43.81 -1.02 -8.89
CA SER A 26 -44.83 -0.72 -7.89
C SER A 26 -44.19 0.16 -6.82
N ASP A 27 -44.33 1.48 -6.97
CA ASP A 27 -44.41 2.50 -5.90
C ASP A 27 -44.42 3.90 -6.55
N ILE A 28 -45.50 4.19 -7.29
CA ILE A 28 -45.62 5.40 -8.13
C ILE A 28 -45.90 6.69 -7.32
N GLU A 29 -46.26 6.63 -6.04
CA GLU A 29 -46.66 7.85 -5.30
C GLU A 29 -45.54 8.56 -4.52
N GLU A 30 -44.35 7.96 -4.31
CA GLU A 30 -43.21 8.63 -3.65
C GLU A 30 -42.26 9.35 -4.65
N SER A 31 -42.49 9.15 -5.95
CA SER A 31 -41.62 9.59 -7.05
C SER A 31 -41.61 11.11 -7.31
N GLY A 32 -42.65 11.83 -6.88
CA GLY A 32 -42.81 13.26 -7.14
C GLY A 32 -41.83 14.17 -6.39
N ARG A 33 -41.36 13.76 -5.21
CA ARG A 33 -40.42 14.54 -4.39
C ARG A 33 -38.96 14.14 -4.58
N MET A 34 -38.70 12.93 -5.10
CA MET A 34 -37.33 12.46 -5.40
C MET A 34 -36.81 12.96 -6.76
N ASN A 35 -37.69 13.22 -7.73
CA ASN A 35 -37.28 13.58 -9.10
C ASN A 35 -36.51 14.91 -9.20
N ASP A 36 -36.85 15.92 -8.39
CA ASP A 36 -36.10 17.19 -8.38
C ASP A 36 -34.69 17.05 -7.78
N SER A 37 -34.48 16.07 -6.91
CA SER A 37 -33.15 15.78 -6.33
C SER A 37 -32.27 14.93 -7.26
N MET A 38 -32.86 14.09 -8.13
CA MET A 38 -32.11 13.23 -9.06
C MET A 38 -31.51 14.00 -10.24
N ASN A 39 -32.09 15.13 -10.63
CA ASN A 39 -31.54 16.03 -11.67
C ASN A 39 -30.34 16.87 -11.20
N SER A 40 -29.96 16.79 -9.91
CA SER A 40 -28.90 17.63 -9.32
C SER A 40 -27.54 16.93 -9.16
N ILE A 41 -27.45 15.63 -9.41
CA ILE A 41 -26.22 14.86 -9.17
C ILE A 41 -25.15 15.25 -10.21
N PRO A 42 -23.96 15.75 -9.78
CA PRO A 42 -22.96 16.32 -10.69
C PRO A 42 -22.58 15.40 -11.85
N SER A 43 -22.31 16.05 -12.99
CA SER A 43 -21.62 15.44 -14.13
C SER A 43 -20.31 14.78 -13.68
N ARG A 44 -19.85 13.79 -14.45
CA ARG A 44 -18.66 13.01 -14.12
C ARG A 44 -17.44 13.92 -13.86
N ARG A 45 -16.79 13.74 -12.72
CA ARG A 45 -15.56 14.47 -12.32
C ARG A 45 -14.34 13.92 -13.04
N HIS A 46 -14.04 14.48 -14.21
CA HIS A 46 -12.91 14.07 -15.07
C HIS A 46 -11.54 14.33 -14.43
N ASP A 47 -11.45 15.40 -13.65
CA ASP A 47 -10.30 15.81 -12.86
C ASP A 47 -9.89 14.72 -11.86
N LEU A 48 -10.84 14.20 -11.09
CA LEU A 48 -10.58 13.17 -10.08
C LEU A 48 -10.27 11.81 -10.70
N ASP A 49 -10.87 11.48 -11.84
CA ASP A 49 -10.52 10.29 -12.61
C ASP A 49 -9.07 10.37 -13.13
N ALA A 50 -8.67 11.52 -13.68
CA ALA A 50 -7.29 11.75 -14.13
C ALA A 50 -6.32 11.64 -12.95
N LEU A 51 -6.67 12.22 -11.79
CA LEU A 51 -5.86 12.19 -10.59
C LEU A 51 -5.61 10.76 -10.12
N ARG A 52 -6.66 9.94 -10.03
CA ARG A 52 -6.55 8.51 -9.72
C ARG A 52 -5.63 7.78 -10.70
N GLY A 53 -5.80 8.03 -12.00
CA GLY A 53 -5.02 7.35 -13.05
C GLY A 53 -3.53 7.69 -13.01
N ILE A 54 -3.19 8.98 -12.91
CA ILE A 54 -1.80 9.45 -12.85
C ILE A 54 -1.13 9.06 -11.53
N ALA A 55 -1.83 9.19 -10.40
CA ALA A 55 -1.33 8.71 -9.11
C ALA A 55 -1.04 7.19 -9.13
N MET A 56 -1.76 6.41 -9.95
CA MET A 56 -1.47 4.99 -10.11
C MET A 56 -0.17 4.74 -10.86
N LEU A 57 0.08 5.46 -11.97
CA LEU A 57 1.35 5.38 -12.69
C LEU A 57 2.53 5.78 -11.80
N LEU A 58 2.36 6.84 -11.00
CA LEU A 58 3.36 7.27 -10.04
C LEU A 58 3.72 6.17 -9.02
N GLY A 59 2.75 5.29 -8.71
CA GLY A 59 2.99 4.09 -7.91
C GLY A 59 3.92 3.06 -8.59
N ILE A 60 3.72 2.82 -9.89
CA ILE A 60 4.61 1.93 -10.66
C ILE A 60 6.03 2.48 -10.66
N PHE A 61 6.17 3.80 -10.85
CA PHE A 61 7.48 4.46 -10.86
C PHE A 61 8.13 4.42 -9.47
N LEU A 62 7.34 4.57 -8.40
CA LEU A 62 7.83 4.37 -7.04
C LEU A 62 8.40 2.96 -6.87
N HIS A 63 7.66 1.91 -7.23
CA HIS A 63 8.15 0.53 -7.08
C HIS A 63 9.37 0.22 -7.96
N ALA A 64 9.43 0.83 -9.16
CA ALA A 64 10.61 0.75 -10.01
C ALA A 64 11.85 1.40 -9.36
N ALA A 65 11.66 2.46 -8.57
CA ALA A 65 12.74 3.18 -7.88
C ALA A 65 13.31 2.42 -6.66
N ILE A 66 12.54 1.53 -6.03
CA ILE A 66 12.92 0.86 -4.76
C ILE A 66 14.25 0.11 -4.86
N ALA A 67 14.49 -0.58 -5.98
CA ALA A 67 15.72 -1.34 -6.21
C ALA A 67 17.00 -0.48 -6.30
N TYR A 68 16.86 0.85 -6.38
CA TYR A 68 17.95 1.81 -6.48
C TYR A 68 18.09 2.70 -5.23
N SER A 69 17.31 2.42 -4.18
CA SER A 69 17.24 3.23 -2.95
C SER A 69 18.09 2.61 -1.85
N PRO A 70 19.07 3.35 -1.28
CA PRO A 70 19.85 2.87 -0.15
C PRO A 70 19.01 2.53 1.09
N ASP A 71 17.94 3.31 1.32
CA ASP A 71 17.09 3.19 2.50
C ASP A 71 15.92 2.22 2.26
N ALA A 72 15.12 2.46 1.21
CA ALA A 72 13.92 1.66 0.95
C ALA A 72 14.22 0.28 0.33
N GLY A 73 15.48 0.08 -0.07
CA GLY A 73 15.90 -1.14 -0.74
C GLY A 73 16.18 -2.32 0.19
N ARG A 74 16.48 -2.08 1.47
CA ARG A 74 17.03 -3.10 2.39
C ARG A 74 16.07 -4.26 2.68
N GLY A 75 14.76 -4.09 2.50
CA GLY A 75 13.74 -5.16 2.52
C GLY A 75 13.18 -5.58 1.16
N TRP A 76 13.71 -5.05 0.05
CA TRP A 76 13.22 -5.35 -1.30
C TRP A 76 14.00 -6.51 -1.92
N PRO A 77 13.35 -7.49 -2.59
CA PRO A 77 14.05 -8.69 -3.08
C PRO A 77 15.17 -8.46 -4.10
N ILE A 78 15.27 -7.27 -4.71
CA ILE A 78 16.31 -6.94 -5.70
C ILE A 78 16.98 -5.62 -5.31
N GLN A 79 18.30 -5.63 -5.18
CA GLN A 79 19.10 -4.40 -5.14
C GLN A 79 19.98 -4.31 -6.39
N ASP A 80 20.06 -3.10 -6.96
CA ASP A 80 21.02 -2.78 -8.03
C ASP A 80 22.36 -2.36 -7.40
N SER A 81 23.46 -2.59 -8.12
CA SER A 81 24.78 -2.13 -7.70
C SER A 81 24.89 -0.61 -7.69
N GLN A 82 24.05 0.09 -8.46
CA GLN A 82 23.94 1.54 -8.41
C GLN A 82 22.76 1.96 -7.54
N SER A 83 23.04 2.72 -6.48
CA SER A 83 22.02 3.33 -5.62
C SER A 83 22.18 4.86 -5.55
N SER A 84 21.10 5.57 -5.21
CA SER A 84 21.13 7.03 -5.09
C SER A 84 20.12 7.56 -4.08
N GLN A 85 20.54 8.51 -3.24
CA GLN A 85 19.65 9.19 -2.28
C GLN A 85 18.48 9.92 -2.96
N ILE A 86 18.63 10.32 -4.22
CA ILE A 86 17.56 10.97 -5.00
C ILE A 86 16.36 10.01 -5.13
N THR A 87 16.60 8.70 -5.23
CA THR A 87 15.53 7.71 -5.33
C THR A 87 14.83 7.54 -3.98
N SER A 88 15.55 7.55 -2.85
CA SER A 88 14.95 7.60 -1.51
C SER A 88 14.04 8.82 -1.34
N LEU A 89 14.52 10.01 -1.75
CA LEU A 89 13.73 11.25 -1.69
C LEU A 89 12.46 11.14 -2.56
N PHE A 90 12.58 10.62 -3.78
CA PHE A 90 11.45 10.43 -4.68
C PHE A 90 10.42 9.46 -4.09
N ILE A 91 10.85 8.31 -3.57
CA ILE A 91 9.97 7.31 -2.94
C ILE A 91 9.23 7.93 -1.76
N ALA A 92 9.95 8.59 -0.85
CA ALA A 92 9.37 9.23 0.32
C ALA A 92 8.35 10.33 -0.05
N MET A 93 8.72 11.21 -0.99
CA MET A 93 7.84 12.27 -1.46
C MET A 93 6.54 11.69 -2.03
N VAL A 94 6.64 10.69 -2.91
CA VAL A 94 5.47 10.07 -3.53
C VAL A 94 4.63 9.29 -2.50
N HIS A 95 5.26 8.45 -1.69
CA HIS A 95 4.59 7.62 -0.69
C HIS A 95 3.79 8.46 0.31
N GLY A 96 4.38 9.57 0.78
CA GLY A 96 3.83 10.43 1.83
C GLY A 96 2.47 11.04 1.52
N PHE A 97 2.09 11.24 0.25
CA PHE A 97 0.76 11.75 -0.12
C PHE A 97 -0.08 10.77 -0.94
N ARG A 98 0.54 9.87 -1.71
CA ARG A 98 -0.18 9.03 -2.68
C ARG A 98 -1.18 8.11 -2.00
N MET A 99 -0.77 7.42 -0.93
CA MET A 99 -1.65 6.50 -0.20
C MET A 99 -2.84 7.25 0.45
N PRO A 100 -2.61 8.33 1.25
CA PRO A 100 -3.69 9.15 1.77
C PRO A 100 -4.66 9.66 0.69
N LEU A 101 -4.12 10.11 -0.45
CA LEU A 101 -4.91 10.61 -1.58
C LEU A 101 -5.85 9.52 -2.14
N PHE A 102 -5.37 8.28 -2.28
CA PHE A 102 -6.23 7.18 -2.75
C PHE A 102 -7.37 6.86 -1.76
N PHE A 103 -7.12 6.93 -0.45
CA PHE A 103 -8.18 6.75 0.54
C PHE A 103 -9.20 7.89 0.50
N LEU A 104 -8.75 9.13 0.32
CA LEU A 104 -9.62 10.30 0.12
C LEU A 104 -10.52 10.11 -1.11
N LEU A 105 -9.96 9.76 -2.26
CA LEU A 105 -10.73 9.51 -3.47
C LEU A 105 -11.70 8.31 -3.31
N SER A 106 -11.29 7.28 -2.57
CA SER A 106 -12.12 6.11 -2.29
C SER A 106 -13.33 6.45 -1.41
N GLY A 107 -13.15 7.32 -0.43
CA GLY A 107 -14.23 7.87 0.38
C GLY A 107 -15.22 8.68 -0.45
N PHE A 108 -14.70 9.58 -1.29
CA PHE A 108 -15.50 10.39 -2.22
C PHE A 108 -16.37 9.54 -3.13
N PHE A 109 -15.79 8.52 -3.78
CA PHE A 109 -16.54 7.63 -4.67
C PHE A 109 -17.47 6.67 -3.92
N THR A 110 -17.23 6.39 -2.63
CA THR A 110 -18.14 5.59 -1.79
C THR A 110 -19.39 6.37 -1.44
N MET A 111 -19.26 7.62 -0.99
CA MET A 111 -20.42 8.47 -0.77
C MET A 111 -21.19 8.71 -2.08
N MET A 112 -20.48 8.97 -3.18
CA MET A 112 -21.12 9.13 -4.50
C MET A 112 -21.96 7.90 -4.89
N LEU A 113 -21.44 6.70 -4.68
CA LEU A 113 -22.14 5.47 -5.02
C LEU A 113 -23.34 5.21 -4.09
N TYR A 114 -23.17 5.47 -2.79
CA TYR A 114 -24.24 5.42 -1.80
C TYR A 114 -25.40 6.36 -2.18
N ARG A 115 -25.10 7.62 -2.49
CA ARG A 115 -26.09 8.63 -2.89
C ARG A 115 -26.80 8.29 -4.20
N ARG A 116 -26.09 7.69 -5.17
CA ARG A 116 -26.65 7.35 -6.50
C ARG A 116 -27.45 6.06 -6.54
N ARG A 117 -27.11 5.06 -5.72
CA ARG A 117 -27.66 3.68 -5.84
C ARG A 117 -28.17 3.08 -4.54
N GLY A 118 -28.01 3.77 -3.41
CA GLY A 118 -28.41 3.28 -2.09
C GLY A 118 -27.45 2.25 -1.49
N MET A 119 -27.78 1.81 -0.26
CA MET A 119 -26.92 0.96 0.56
C MET A 119 -26.73 -0.45 0.00
N SER A 120 -27.81 -1.10 -0.44
CA SER A 120 -27.76 -2.47 -0.96
C SER A 120 -26.82 -2.57 -2.17
N LYS A 121 -26.96 -1.64 -3.13
CA LYS A 121 -26.12 -1.59 -4.33
C LYS A 121 -24.70 -1.13 -4.05
N LEU A 122 -24.45 -0.34 -3.00
CA LEU A 122 -23.10 -0.04 -2.54
C LEU A 122 -22.39 -1.33 -2.11
N ILE A 123 -23.02 -2.12 -1.22
CA ILE A 123 -22.43 -3.36 -0.69
C ILE A 123 -22.18 -4.35 -1.82
N GLU A 124 -23.18 -4.60 -2.67
CA GLU A 124 -23.06 -5.49 -3.84
C GLU A 124 -21.86 -5.08 -4.72
N HIS A 125 -21.78 -3.79 -5.06
CA HIS A 125 -20.72 -3.27 -5.91
C HIS A 125 -19.34 -3.35 -5.25
N ARG A 126 -19.24 -3.14 -3.94
CA ARG A 126 -17.98 -3.18 -3.19
C ARG A 126 -17.49 -4.61 -2.98
N ILE A 127 -18.39 -5.57 -2.75
CA ILE A 127 -18.04 -7.00 -2.72
C ILE A 127 -17.49 -7.43 -4.08
N LEU A 128 -18.19 -7.11 -5.17
CA LEU A 128 -17.78 -7.53 -6.52
C LEU A 128 -16.45 -6.89 -6.97
N ARG A 129 -16.14 -5.67 -6.54
CA ARG A 129 -14.97 -4.91 -7.03
C ARG A 129 -13.81 -4.75 -6.06
N ILE A 130 -13.98 -5.12 -4.79
CA ILE A 130 -12.94 -4.99 -3.77
C ILE A 130 -12.71 -6.35 -3.12
N ALA A 131 -13.74 -6.92 -2.49
CA ALA A 131 -13.58 -8.15 -1.72
C ALA A 131 -13.25 -9.38 -2.60
N ILE A 132 -13.97 -9.59 -3.70
CA ILE A 132 -13.70 -10.73 -4.59
C ILE A 132 -12.31 -10.63 -5.23
N PRO A 133 -11.92 -9.51 -5.86
CA PRO A 133 -10.58 -9.40 -6.42
C PRO A 133 -9.47 -9.47 -5.37
N PHE A 134 -9.72 -9.02 -4.13
CA PHE A 134 -8.79 -9.21 -3.02
C PHE A 134 -8.55 -10.69 -2.76
N VAL A 135 -9.62 -11.49 -2.59
CA VAL A 135 -9.49 -12.94 -2.35
C VAL A 135 -8.78 -13.64 -3.51
N ILE A 136 -9.14 -13.29 -4.76
CA ILE A 136 -8.45 -13.84 -5.95
C ILE A 136 -6.97 -13.45 -5.93
N GLY A 137 -6.67 -12.17 -5.72
CA GLY A 137 -5.31 -11.66 -5.68
C GLY A 137 -4.47 -12.30 -4.57
N MET A 138 -5.06 -12.58 -3.41
CA MET A 138 -4.40 -13.31 -2.33
C MET A 138 -4.00 -14.72 -2.75
N SER A 139 -4.83 -15.40 -3.57
CA SER A 139 -4.53 -16.75 -4.06
C SER A 139 -3.67 -16.78 -5.33
N THR A 140 -3.56 -15.68 -6.08
CA THR A 140 -2.84 -15.65 -7.37
C THR A 140 -1.66 -14.68 -7.39
N ILE A 141 -1.89 -13.42 -7.05
CA ILE A 141 -0.88 -12.35 -7.14
C ILE A 141 0.15 -12.47 -6.03
N ILE A 142 -0.29 -12.66 -4.78
CA ILE A 142 0.65 -12.78 -3.65
C ILE A 142 1.61 -13.96 -3.84
N PRO A 143 1.15 -15.19 -4.15
CA PRO A 143 2.06 -16.29 -4.49
C PRO A 143 3.00 -15.96 -5.66
N SER A 144 2.52 -15.26 -6.71
CA SER A 144 3.38 -14.88 -7.83
C SER A 144 4.50 -13.91 -7.42
N ILE A 145 4.24 -12.98 -6.49
CA ILE A 145 5.27 -12.08 -5.94
C ILE A 145 6.33 -12.91 -5.20
N TRP A 146 5.90 -13.84 -4.33
CA TRP A 146 6.81 -14.71 -3.58
C TRP A 146 7.62 -15.65 -4.47
N ILE A 147 7.02 -16.21 -5.53
CA ILE A 147 7.72 -17.04 -6.51
C ILE A 147 8.80 -16.23 -7.23
N VAL A 148 8.47 -15.02 -7.69
CA VAL A 148 9.44 -14.13 -8.34
C VAL A 148 10.54 -13.74 -7.36
N ALA A 149 10.20 -13.35 -6.14
CA ALA A 149 11.16 -13.02 -5.08
C ALA A 149 12.11 -14.18 -4.79
N GLY A 150 11.59 -15.39 -4.59
CA GLY A 150 12.38 -16.60 -4.34
C GLY A 150 13.27 -16.97 -5.53
N HIS A 151 12.78 -16.79 -6.77
CA HIS A 151 13.61 -17.00 -7.96
C HIS A 151 14.80 -16.02 -8.01
N ILE A 152 14.59 -14.77 -7.64
CA ILE A 152 15.64 -13.75 -7.60
C ILE A 152 16.66 -14.07 -6.51
N GLN A 153 16.20 -14.43 -5.31
CA GLN A 153 17.06 -14.84 -4.19
C GLN A 153 17.90 -16.09 -4.53
N ALA A 154 17.32 -17.04 -5.26
CA ALA A 154 18.04 -18.23 -5.73
C ALA A 154 19.07 -17.95 -6.84
N ASN A 155 19.03 -16.76 -7.46
CA ASN A 155 19.95 -16.35 -8.53
C ASN A 155 20.59 -14.99 -8.16
N PRO A 156 21.49 -14.94 -7.17
CA PRO A 156 22.17 -13.70 -6.82
C PRO A 156 22.99 -13.17 -8.01
N SER A 157 23.13 -11.85 -8.11
CA SER A 157 23.93 -11.22 -9.16
C SER A 157 25.42 -11.47 -8.91
N ALA A 158 26.19 -11.74 -9.97
CA ALA A 158 27.65 -11.82 -9.91
C ALA A 158 28.31 -10.44 -9.71
N ASN A 159 27.60 -9.35 -10.03
CA ASN A 159 28.03 -7.96 -9.89
C ASN A 159 27.52 -7.29 -8.62
N VAL A 160 26.71 -7.99 -7.81
CA VAL A 160 26.56 -7.65 -6.40
C VAL A 160 27.86 -8.08 -5.78
N THR A 161 28.80 -7.15 -5.66
CA THR A 161 29.81 -7.23 -4.62
C THR A 161 29.03 -7.44 -3.33
N VAL A 162 29.05 -8.69 -2.90
CA VAL A 162 28.59 -9.16 -1.62
C VAL A 162 29.15 -8.18 -0.58
N PHE A 163 28.21 -7.53 0.10
CA PHE A 163 28.38 -6.54 1.16
C PHE A 163 28.82 -5.14 0.71
N ASP A 164 28.02 -4.14 1.10
CA ASP A 164 28.61 -2.94 1.68
C ASP A 164 29.71 -3.45 2.61
N GLU A 165 30.99 -3.19 2.36
CA GLU A 165 32.07 -3.78 3.16
C GLU A 165 31.90 -3.49 4.66
N THR A 166 30.97 -2.61 5.02
CA THR A 166 30.56 -2.28 6.38
C THR A 166 29.31 -3.03 6.91
N ASP A 167 28.64 -3.91 6.15
CA ASP A 167 27.46 -4.66 6.64
C ASP A 167 27.85 -5.79 7.59
N LEU A 168 27.46 -5.64 8.86
CA LEU A 168 27.65 -6.64 9.91
C LEU A 168 26.43 -7.56 10.14
N LEU A 169 25.22 -7.19 9.72
CA LEU A 169 24.02 -7.94 10.12
C LEU A 169 23.91 -9.28 9.40
N THR A 170 24.16 -9.29 8.10
CA THR A 170 24.10 -10.52 7.29
C THR A 170 25.14 -11.56 7.74
N PRO A 171 26.43 -11.24 7.90
CA PRO A 171 27.41 -12.24 8.34
C PRO A 171 27.14 -12.74 9.77
N VAL A 172 26.59 -11.90 10.66
CA VAL A 172 26.14 -12.34 12.00
C VAL A 172 25.00 -13.36 11.91
N VAL A 173 24.01 -13.14 11.04
CA VAL A 173 22.91 -14.10 10.83
C VAL A 173 23.41 -15.42 10.27
N GLN A 174 24.41 -15.37 9.38
CA GLN A 174 25.00 -16.52 8.70
C GLN A 174 26.07 -17.26 9.51
N ASP A 175 26.42 -16.77 10.70
CA ASP A 175 27.51 -17.32 11.52
C ASP A 175 28.89 -17.25 10.86
N ASP A 176 29.14 -16.21 10.07
CA ASP A 176 30.39 -16.02 9.35
C ASP A 176 31.30 -15.03 10.10
N LEU A 177 31.99 -15.55 11.14
CA LEU A 177 32.93 -14.77 11.95
C LEU A 177 34.00 -14.07 11.10
N ALA A 178 34.53 -14.73 10.07
CA ALA A 178 35.57 -14.16 9.21
C ALA A 178 35.05 -12.96 8.40
N ALA A 179 33.80 -13.01 7.93
CA ALA A 179 33.16 -11.88 7.28
C ALA A 179 32.85 -10.74 8.26
N VAL A 180 32.47 -11.05 9.51
CA VAL A 180 32.29 -10.05 10.58
C VAL A 180 33.60 -9.30 10.85
N GLU A 181 34.70 -10.01 11.10
CA GLU A 181 36.02 -9.41 11.34
C GLU A 181 36.47 -8.55 10.15
N LYS A 182 36.26 -9.04 8.93
CA LYS A 182 36.58 -8.29 7.72
C LYS A 182 35.78 -6.99 7.63
N ALA A 183 34.49 -7.02 7.97
CA ALA A 183 33.64 -5.84 7.93
C ALA A 183 34.02 -4.81 9.01
N LEU A 184 34.34 -5.28 10.23
CA LEU A 184 34.87 -4.42 11.29
C LEU A 184 36.20 -3.77 10.88
N ALA A 185 37.10 -4.53 10.24
CA ALA A 185 38.36 -4.00 9.71
C ALA A 185 38.16 -2.97 8.59
N ALA A 186 37.06 -3.07 7.83
CA ALA A 186 36.67 -2.10 6.82
C ALA A 186 36.01 -0.83 7.41
N GLY A 187 35.85 -0.75 8.73
CA GLY A 187 35.27 0.40 9.42
C GLY A 187 33.75 0.33 9.60
N ALA A 188 33.18 -0.88 9.64
CA ALA A 188 31.78 -1.07 9.97
C ALA A 188 31.40 -0.43 11.31
N ASP A 189 30.22 0.19 11.36
CA ASP A 189 29.65 0.62 12.63
C ASP A 189 29.17 -0.62 13.39
N VAL A 190 29.91 -0.99 14.43
CA VAL A 190 29.62 -2.14 15.31
C VAL A 190 28.20 -2.07 15.89
N ASN A 191 27.64 -0.86 16.03
CA ASN A 191 26.31 -0.59 16.56
C ASN A 191 25.29 -0.24 15.46
N GLN A 192 25.57 -0.61 14.20
CA GLN A 192 24.64 -0.41 13.09
C GLN A 192 23.26 -1.03 13.41
N ARG A 193 22.18 -0.45 12.90
CA ARG A 193 20.82 -0.90 13.23
C ARG A 193 20.05 -1.33 11.99
N SER A 194 19.35 -2.46 12.09
CA SER A 194 18.42 -2.95 11.07
C SER A 194 17.18 -2.04 10.93
N GLU A 195 16.30 -2.31 9.97
CA GLU A 195 15.00 -1.61 9.87
C GLU A 195 14.13 -1.80 11.13
N GLN A 196 14.34 -2.89 11.88
CA GLN A 196 13.65 -3.18 13.14
C GLN A 196 14.42 -2.65 14.36
N GLY A 197 15.57 -2.02 14.14
CA GLY A 197 16.42 -1.45 15.18
C GLY A 197 17.39 -2.42 15.81
N ASP A 198 17.47 -3.65 15.29
CA ASP A 198 18.33 -4.70 15.82
C ASP A 198 19.79 -4.39 15.51
N SER A 199 20.64 -4.44 16.53
CA SER A 199 22.09 -4.31 16.37
C SER A 199 22.74 -5.66 16.05
N PRO A 200 23.93 -5.70 15.43
CA PRO A 200 24.73 -6.91 15.28
C PRO A 200 24.83 -7.71 16.58
N PHE A 201 25.09 -7.03 17.70
CA PHE A 201 25.18 -7.68 19.00
C PHE A 201 23.85 -8.29 19.46
N LEU A 202 22.72 -7.59 19.26
CA LEU A 202 21.39 -8.11 19.60
C LEU A 202 21.06 -9.38 18.79
N VAL A 203 21.40 -9.40 17.51
CA VAL A 203 21.18 -10.57 16.64
C VAL A 203 22.09 -11.74 17.04
N ALA A 204 23.38 -11.47 17.29
CA ALA A 204 24.32 -12.47 17.79
C ALA A 204 23.85 -13.08 19.11
N ALA A 205 23.39 -12.24 20.05
CA ALA A 205 22.81 -12.67 21.32
C ALA A 205 21.56 -13.53 21.12
N PHE A 206 20.61 -13.12 20.28
CA PHE A 206 19.40 -13.90 20.00
C PHE A 206 19.72 -15.28 19.40
N LEU A 207 20.67 -15.35 18.46
CA LEU A 207 21.06 -16.61 17.81
C LEU A 207 22.07 -17.42 18.63
N GLY A 208 22.56 -16.90 19.76
CA GLY A 208 23.56 -17.58 20.58
C GLY A 208 24.92 -17.73 19.89
N ARG A 209 25.32 -16.78 19.05
CA ARG A 209 26.65 -16.76 18.40
C ARG A 209 27.68 -16.15 19.34
N ASP A 210 28.18 -16.93 20.29
CA ASP A 210 29.04 -16.44 21.38
C ASP A 210 30.39 -15.89 20.89
N ASP A 211 30.99 -16.54 19.90
CA ASP A 211 32.23 -16.10 19.26
C ASP A 211 32.10 -14.75 18.55
N ILE A 212 31.02 -14.56 17.79
CA ILE A 212 30.72 -13.30 17.11
C ILE A 212 30.37 -12.21 18.13
N ALA A 213 29.62 -12.54 19.19
CA ALA A 213 29.29 -11.60 20.25
C ALA A 213 30.54 -11.10 20.99
N GLU A 214 31.51 -11.98 21.25
CA GLU A 214 32.81 -11.62 21.84
C GLU A 214 33.57 -10.62 20.96
N VAL A 215 33.71 -10.92 19.67
CA VAL A 215 34.39 -10.01 18.71
C VAL A 215 33.68 -8.66 18.60
N LEU A 216 32.35 -8.63 18.62
CA LEU A 216 31.60 -7.38 18.60
C LEU A 216 31.87 -6.54 19.87
N LEU A 217 31.94 -7.16 21.05
CA LEU A 217 32.28 -6.46 22.30
C LEU A 217 33.71 -5.91 22.31
N ASP A 218 34.66 -6.67 21.77
CA ASP A 218 36.05 -6.22 21.61
C ASP A 218 36.16 -4.98 20.70
N HIS A 219 35.15 -4.76 19.86
CA HIS A 219 35.02 -3.60 18.97
C HIS A 219 34.04 -2.52 19.49
N ASP A 220 33.77 -2.47 20.80
CA ASP A 220 32.91 -1.48 21.46
C ASP A 220 31.41 -1.58 21.07
N ALA A 221 30.90 -2.78 20.78
CA ALA A 221 29.45 -2.99 20.71
C ALA A 221 28.78 -2.63 22.04
N ASP A 222 27.62 -1.96 21.97
CA ASP A 222 26.80 -1.64 23.14
C ASP A 222 25.91 -2.86 23.49
N PRO A 223 26.19 -3.59 24.59
CA PRO A 223 25.43 -4.76 24.98
C PRO A 223 24.03 -4.43 25.51
N GLU A 224 23.72 -3.16 25.79
CA GLU A 224 22.43 -2.71 26.29
C GLU A 224 21.54 -2.11 25.18
N LEU A 225 22.05 -2.00 23.95
CA LEU A 225 21.35 -1.38 22.84
C LEU A 225 20.14 -2.23 22.40
N GLY A 226 18.94 -1.72 22.72
CA GLY A 226 17.69 -2.38 22.35
C GLY A 226 17.19 -2.06 20.94
N ASN A 227 16.27 -2.89 20.45
CA ASN A 227 15.61 -2.70 19.15
C ASN A 227 14.51 -1.61 19.17
N HIS A 228 13.79 -1.40 18.06
CA HIS A 228 12.69 -0.40 17.99
C HIS A 228 11.50 -0.73 18.90
N LYS A 229 11.38 -1.99 19.38
CA LYS A 229 10.39 -2.42 20.38
C LYS A 229 10.88 -2.15 21.82
N GLY A 230 12.12 -1.70 22.00
CA GLY A 230 12.75 -1.48 23.30
C GLY A 230 13.24 -2.77 23.96
N GLU A 231 13.31 -3.88 23.22
CA GLU A 231 13.83 -5.16 23.72
C GLU A 231 15.36 -5.12 23.69
N ARG A 232 16.00 -5.36 24.84
CA ARG A 232 17.46 -5.44 24.94
C ARG A 232 17.97 -6.82 24.54
N PRO A 233 19.28 -7.00 24.28
CA PRO A 233 19.88 -8.30 24.01
C PRO A 233 19.50 -9.38 25.05
N ILE A 234 19.48 -9.03 26.34
CA ILE A 234 19.04 -9.95 27.41
C ILE A 234 17.57 -10.37 27.32
N ASP A 235 16.70 -9.51 26.79
CA ASP A 235 15.27 -9.78 26.67
C ASP A 235 14.99 -10.76 25.50
N VAL A 236 15.73 -10.62 24.39
CA VAL A 236 15.59 -11.50 23.22
C VAL A 236 16.22 -12.88 23.44
N MET A 237 17.28 -12.99 24.25
CA MET A 237 17.88 -14.29 24.63
C MET A 237 16.90 -15.18 25.41
N ARG A 238 15.90 -14.59 26.07
CA ARG A 238 14.85 -15.30 26.81
C ARG A 238 13.70 -15.78 25.91
N ALA A 239 13.80 -15.60 24.60
CA ALA A 239 12.78 -16.05 23.66
C ALA A 239 12.59 -17.59 23.74
N PRO A 240 11.33 -18.08 23.77
CA PRO A 240 11.05 -19.51 23.71
C PRO A 240 11.63 -20.16 22.45
N TRP A 241 12.04 -21.42 22.56
CA TRP A 241 12.62 -22.18 21.44
C TRP A 241 11.75 -22.13 20.18
N GLY A 242 10.42 -22.26 20.31
CA GLY A 242 9.51 -22.21 19.15
C GLY A 242 9.55 -20.89 18.37
N THR A 243 9.83 -19.77 19.05
CA THR A 243 10.03 -18.46 18.37
C THR A 243 11.35 -18.44 17.62
N THR A 244 12.42 -18.98 18.22
CA THR A 244 13.74 -19.08 17.60
C THR A 244 13.74 -19.98 16.38
N GLU A 245 13.13 -21.17 16.48
CA GLU A 245 12.97 -22.11 15.37
C GLU A 245 12.17 -21.50 14.22
N PHE A 246 11.09 -20.77 14.52
CA PHE A 246 10.30 -20.07 13.50
C PHE A 246 11.10 -18.99 12.78
N VAL A 247 11.83 -18.15 13.51
CA VAL A 247 12.66 -17.08 12.94
C VAL A 247 13.81 -17.68 12.12
N ALA A 248 14.47 -18.72 12.62
CA ALA A 248 15.52 -19.43 11.91
C ALA A 248 15.00 -20.04 10.59
N GLY A 249 13.83 -20.68 10.63
CA GLY A 249 13.17 -21.21 9.44
C GLY A 249 12.80 -20.13 8.42
N LEU A 250 12.38 -18.94 8.87
CA LEU A 250 12.11 -17.81 7.99
C LEU A 250 13.39 -17.28 7.31
N LEU A 251 14.50 -17.26 8.05
CA LEU A 251 15.81 -16.82 7.56
C LEU A 251 16.59 -17.91 6.82
N GLN A 252 16.06 -19.13 6.74
CA GLN A 252 16.72 -20.29 6.14
C GLN A 252 18.09 -20.60 6.77
N ILE A 253 18.21 -20.36 8.09
CA ILE A 253 19.41 -20.72 8.86
C ILE A 253 19.15 -22.02 9.62
N GLU A 254 20.12 -22.93 9.59
CA GLU A 254 20.10 -24.12 10.43
C GLU A 254 20.58 -23.73 11.84
N VAL A 255 19.77 -24.03 12.85
CA VAL A 255 20.08 -23.75 14.25
C VAL A 255 19.84 -25.01 15.08
N ASP A 256 20.84 -25.38 15.88
CA ASP A 256 20.71 -26.45 16.87
C ASP A 256 20.29 -25.86 18.22
N ARG A 257 19.40 -26.56 18.93
CA ARG A 257 18.85 -26.07 20.19
C ARG A 257 19.88 -25.97 21.30
N GLU A 258 20.71 -26.99 21.44
CA GLU A 258 21.70 -27.05 22.51
C GLU A 258 22.77 -25.98 22.28
N ASP A 259 23.19 -25.79 21.03
CA ASP A 259 24.19 -24.78 20.66
C ASP A 259 23.68 -23.36 20.90
N VAL A 260 22.44 -23.05 20.49
CA VAL A 260 21.85 -21.71 20.69
C VAL A 260 21.63 -21.41 22.18
N GLU A 261 21.08 -22.37 22.94
CA GLU A 261 20.83 -22.18 24.38
C GLU A 261 22.17 -22.02 25.14
N SER A 262 23.19 -22.83 24.81
CA SER A 262 24.53 -22.70 25.40
C SER A 262 25.22 -21.40 25.03
N GLY A 263 25.14 -20.98 23.76
CA GLY A 263 25.70 -19.73 23.29
C GLY A 263 25.07 -18.52 23.98
N ARG A 264 23.75 -18.51 24.15
CA ARG A 264 23.04 -17.46 24.92
C ARG A 264 23.49 -17.38 26.37
N GLU A 265 23.75 -18.50 27.03
CA GLU A 265 24.27 -18.50 28.40
C GLU A 265 25.65 -17.83 28.48
N LYS A 266 26.52 -18.11 27.51
CA LYS A 266 27.85 -17.48 27.43
C LYS A 266 27.74 -15.99 27.13
N VAL A 267 26.91 -15.58 26.16
CA VAL A 267 26.68 -14.17 25.84
C VAL A 267 26.10 -13.41 27.03
N ALA A 268 25.13 -13.99 27.76
CA ALA A 268 24.63 -13.40 28.99
C ALA A 268 25.72 -13.23 30.05
N ALA A 269 26.63 -14.22 30.18
CA ALA A 269 27.76 -14.13 31.09
C ALA A 269 28.76 -13.02 30.69
N MET A 270 29.00 -12.81 29.38
CA MET A 270 29.81 -11.69 28.88
C MET A 270 29.23 -10.33 29.26
N MET A 271 27.89 -10.23 29.32
CA MET A 271 27.17 -9.04 29.78
C MET A 271 27.15 -8.87 31.31
N GLY A 272 27.66 -9.83 32.07
CA GLY A 272 27.54 -9.86 33.54
C GLY A 272 26.11 -10.14 34.02
N GLU A 273 25.24 -10.62 33.13
CA GLU A 273 23.85 -10.99 33.40
C GLU A 273 23.73 -12.51 33.56
N THR A 274 22.61 -12.97 34.12
CA THR A 274 22.33 -14.41 34.20
C THR A 274 20.93 -14.69 33.67
N LEU A 275 20.80 -15.70 32.82
CA LEU A 275 19.50 -16.16 32.32
C LEU A 275 18.67 -16.87 33.42
N SER A 276 19.29 -17.14 34.58
CA SER A 276 18.68 -17.74 35.78
C SER A 276 17.87 -16.73 36.59
N GLY A 277 16.58 -16.63 36.30
CA GLY A 277 15.59 -15.90 37.09
C GLY A 277 14.19 -16.53 36.96
N PRO A 278 13.22 -16.17 37.83
CA PRO A 278 11.90 -16.83 37.92
C PRO A 278 10.98 -16.65 36.70
N ASN A 279 11.49 -16.10 35.60
CA ASN A 279 10.83 -16.03 34.30
C ASN A 279 11.49 -16.97 33.28
N LEU A 280 12.14 -18.06 33.72
CA LEU A 280 12.24 -19.24 32.88
C LEU A 280 10.80 -19.63 32.53
N GLY A 281 10.43 -19.43 31.28
CA GLY A 281 9.39 -20.20 30.62
C GLY A 281 9.83 -21.65 30.56
N MET A 282 10.00 -22.28 31.73
CA MET A 282 9.75 -23.69 31.92
C MET A 282 8.31 -23.88 31.44
N ALA A 283 8.17 -24.26 30.18
CA ALA A 283 7.04 -25.05 29.75
C ALA A 283 7.16 -26.41 30.48
N THR A 284 6.89 -26.40 31.78
CA THR A 284 6.50 -27.60 32.51
C THR A 284 5.09 -27.92 32.04
N ASP A 285 4.96 -28.94 31.19
CA ASP A 285 3.81 -29.85 31.12
C ASP A 285 2.42 -29.27 31.40
N GLY A 286 2.10 -28.12 30.80
CA GLY A 286 0.82 -27.43 30.92
C GLY A 286 0.11 -27.44 29.57
N GLY A 287 -0.66 -28.50 29.31
CA GLY A 287 -1.18 -28.84 27.99
C GLY A 287 -1.89 -27.72 27.22
N VAL A 288 -1.65 -27.69 25.91
CA VAL A 288 -2.51 -27.26 24.77
C VAL A 288 -3.39 -26.00 24.89
N ASN A 289 -3.35 -25.21 25.97
CA ASN A 289 -4.39 -24.20 26.25
C ASN A 289 -3.85 -22.81 26.68
N ALA A 290 -2.53 -22.59 26.73
CA ALA A 290 -2.00 -21.23 26.81
C ALA A 290 -1.77 -20.70 25.39
N VAL A 291 -2.70 -19.90 24.88
CA VAL A 291 -2.53 -19.19 23.60
C VAL A 291 -1.26 -18.35 23.69
N ASP A 292 -0.27 -18.62 22.84
CA ASP A 292 0.88 -17.74 22.67
C ASP A 292 0.39 -16.39 22.11
N TRP A 293 0.12 -15.45 23.02
CA TRP A 293 -0.37 -14.13 22.66
C TRP A 293 0.62 -13.35 21.83
N LYS A 294 1.94 -13.55 22.00
CA LYS A 294 2.95 -12.86 21.21
C LYS A 294 2.95 -13.39 19.78
N GLY A 295 3.00 -14.71 19.60
CA GLY A 295 2.88 -15.35 18.28
C GLY A 295 1.55 -15.04 17.59
N LEU A 296 0.45 -14.99 18.34
CA LEU A 296 -0.86 -14.59 17.81
C LEU A 296 -0.88 -13.12 17.37
N MET A 297 -0.34 -12.19 18.18
CA MET A 297 -0.27 -10.78 17.78
C MET A 297 0.61 -10.58 16.55
N PHE A 298 1.74 -11.28 16.47
CA PHE A 298 2.59 -11.29 15.28
C PHE A 298 1.82 -11.79 14.06
N LEU A 299 1.16 -12.95 14.16
CA LEU A 299 0.36 -13.52 13.06
C LEU A 299 -0.77 -12.58 12.62
N LEU A 300 -1.42 -11.91 13.57
CA LEU A 300 -2.55 -11.02 13.27
C LEU A 300 -2.10 -9.70 12.65
N PHE A 301 -1.06 -9.04 13.17
CA PHE A 301 -0.74 -7.66 12.80
C PHE A 301 0.56 -7.49 12.01
N GLU A 302 1.54 -8.37 12.19
CA GLU A 302 2.89 -8.22 11.62
C GLU A 302 3.14 -9.17 10.43
N PHE A 303 2.58 -10.39 10.46
CA PHE A 303 2.79 -11.37 9.38
C PHE A 303 2.28 -10.82 8.03
N PRO A 304 3.11 -10.77 6.97
CA PRO A 304 2.80 -10.06 5.72
C PRO A 304 1.82 -10.83 4.81
N ALA A 305 0.70 -11.29 5.37
CA ALA A 305 -0.32 -12.05 4.67
C ALA A 305 -0.85 -11.31 3.44
N THR A 306 -1.15 -10.01 3.59
CA THR A 306 -1.81 -9.25 2.52
C THR A 306 -0.84 -8.64 1.52
N GLY A 307 0.44 -8.51 1.88
CA GLY A 307 1.50 -7.94 1.06
C GLY A 307 1.04 -6.69 0.30
N HIS A 308 1.24 -6.70 -1.02
CA HIS A 308 0.85 -5.60 -1.91
C HIS A 308 -0.66 -5.28 -1.93
N LEU A 309 -1.51 -6.24 -1.54
CA LEU A 309 -2.97 -6.14 -1.57
C LEU A 309 -3.58 -5.47 -0.34
N TRP A 310 -2.76 -5.01 0.61
CA TRP A 310 -3.19 -4.36 1.85
C TRP A 310 -4.18 -3.20 1.61
N PHE A 311 -4.01 -2.43 0.53
CA PHE A 311 -4.90 -1.30 0.23
C PHE A 311 -6.35 -1.74 0.01
N LEU A 312 -6.58 -2.85 -0.71
CA LEU A 312 -7.93 -3.41 -0.90
C LEU A 312 -8.49 -3.93 0.43
N TRP A 313 -7.64 -4.52 1.26
CA TRP A 313 -8.03 -5.02 2.57
C TRP A 313 -8.49 -3.90 3.49
N PHE A 314 -7.75 -2.80 3.54
CA PHE A 314 -8.15 -1.58 4.25
C PHE A 314 -9.47 -1.04 3.73
N LEU A 315 -9.69 -1.02 2.40
CA LEU A 315 -10.98 -0.60 1.84
C LEU A 315 -12.14 -1.49 2.28
N CYS A 316 -11.93 -2.80 2.48
CA CYS A 316 -12.98 -3.67 3.06
C CYS A 316 -13.39 -3.20 4.46
N PHE A 317 -12.42 -2.89 5.33
CA PHE A 317 -12.70 -2.35 6.67
C PHE A 317 -13.36 -0.98 6.63
N LEU A 318 -12.81 -0.05 5.84
CA LEU A 318 -13.32 1.33 5.78
C LEU A 318 -14.73 1.40 5.18
N VAL A 319 -15.02 0.59 4.16
CA VAL A 319 -16.37 0.50 3.58
C VAL A 319 -17.33 -0.15 4.57
N THR A 320 -16.90 -1.18 5.30
CA THR A 320 -17.73 -1.80 6.35
C THR A 320 -18.03 -0.80 7.47
N GLY A 321 -17.02 -0.06 7.94
CA GLY A 321 -17.19 1.02 8.90
C GLY A 321 -18.12 2.12 8.38
N PHE A 322 -17.99 2.51 7.11
CA PHE A 322 -18.90 3.46 6.47
C PHE A 322 -20.35 2.96 6.47
N VAL A 323 -20.57 1.70 6.07
CA VAL A 323 -21.91 1.09 6.10
C VAL A 323 -22.46 1.12 7.52
N LEU A 324 -21.68 0.70 8.52
CA LEU A 324 -22.08 0.68 9.92
C LEU A 324 -22.49 2.07 10.43
N VAL A 325 -21.66 3.09 10.17
CA VAL A 325 -21.98 4.49 10.53
C VAL A 325 -23.26 4.94 9.83
N MET A 326 -23.42 4.61 8.55
CA MET A 326 -24.58 4.95 7.72
C MET A 326 -25.80 4.06 7.95
N THR A 327 -25.74 3.05 8.81
CA THR A 327 -26.92 2.29 9.26
C THR A 327 -27.30 2.68 10.68
N LEU A 328 -26.32 2.90 11.56
CA LEU A 328 -26.55 3.18 12.98
C LEU A 328 -26.93 4.65 13.26
N THR A 329 -26.47 5.60 12.43
CA THR A 329 -26.77 7.02 12.66
C THR A 329 -28.15 7.38 12.11
N PRO A 330 -29.15 7.81 12.90
CA PRO A 330 -30.46 8.19 12.37
C PRO A 330 -30.38 9.32 11.35
N TRP A 331 -31.26 9.34 10.34
CA TRP A 331 -31.26 10.37 9.28
C TRP A 331 -31.30 11.80 9.84
N GLY A 332 -32.08 12.02 10.92
CA GLY A 332 -32.17 13.32 11.60
C GLY A 332 -30.88 13.80 12.25
N TRP A 333 -29.98 12.90 12.66
CA TRP A 333 -28.65 13.26 13.15
C TRP A 333 -27.70 13.60 12.00
N ARG A 334 -27.84 12.94 10.85
CA ARG A 334 -27.02 13.22 9.64
C ARG A 334 -27.32 14.60 9.06
N SER A 335 -28.58 15.01 9.05
CA SER A 335 -28.97 16.35 8.57
C SER A 335 -28.43 17.50 9.44
N ARG A 336 -27.95 17.21 10.66
CA ARG A 336 -27.32 18.21 11.54
C ARG A 336 -25.82 18.39 11.25
N TRP A 337 -25.23 17.49 10.47
CA TRP A 337 -23.85 17.62 10.00
C TRP A 337 -23.78 18.63 8.84
N ASN A 338 -24.10 19.90 9.12
CA ASN A 338 -23.84 20.97 8.15
C ASN A 338 -22.37 21.38 8.19
N LEU A 339 -21.49 20.44 7.80
CA LEU A 339 -20.05 20.64 7.72
C LEU A 339 -19.61 21.22 6.37
N ALA A 340 -20.55 21.49 5.47
CA ALA A 340 -20.25 21.91 4.10
C ALA A 340 -19.41 23.19 4.04
N SER A 341 -19.72 24.20 4.86
CA SER A 341 -18.96 25.46 4.92
C SER A 341 -17.53 25.24 5.43
N VAL A 342 -17.36 24.37 6.43
CA VAL A 342 -16.07 24.05 7.03
C VAL A 342 -15.21 23.24 6.07
N VAL A 343 -15.80 22.26 5.38
CA VAL A 343 -15.11 21.31 4.49
C VAL A 343 -14.75 21.92 3.13
N ARG A 344 -15.55 22.85 2.61
CA ARG A 344 -15.23 23.61 1.37
C ARG A 344 -14.10 24.63 1.57
N SER A 345 -13.80 24.98 2.81
CA SER A 345 -12.84 26.02 3.14
C SER A 345 -11.45 25.43 3.35
N PRO A 346 -10.36 26.05 2.85
CA PRO A 346 -8.98 25.64 3.17
C PRO A 346 -8.69 25.60 4.67
N HIS A 347 -9.46 26.32 5.47
CA HIS A 347 -9.38 26.32 6.93
C HIS A 347 -9.73 24.98 7.57
N CYS A 348 -10.27 24.01 6.81
CA CYS A 348 -10.45 22.65 7.32
C CYS A 348 -9.14 22.00 7.79
N LEU A 349 -8.00 22.43 7.24
CA LEU A 349 -6.68 21.98 7.68
C LEU A 349 -6.42 22.24 9.17
N LEU A 350 -7.03 23.27 9.76
CA LEU A 350 -6.86 23.62 11.17
C LEU A 350 -7.36 22.52 12.12
N TRP A 351 -8.35 21.73 11.73
CA TRP A 351 -8.83 20.61 12.52
C TRP A 351 -8.41 19.26 11.95
N LEU A 352 -8.24 19.14 10.62
CA LEU A 352 -7.78 17.90 9.99
C LEU A 352 -6.37 17.53 10.41
N ILE A 353 -5.45 18.50 10.44
CA ILE A 353 -4.05 18.23 10.78
C ILE A 353 -3.94 17.69 12.21
N PRO A 354 -4.43 18.40 13.26
CA PRO A 354 -4.39 17.86 14.63
C PRO A 354 -5.10 16.51 14.77
N LEU A 355 -6.22 16.32 14.09
CA LEU A 355 -6.96 15.05 14.13
C LEU A 355 -6.14 13.91 13.50
N THR A 356 -5.41 14.15 12.42
CA THR A 356 -4.51 13.15 11.81
C THR A 356 -3.20 12.94 12.57
N MET A 357 -2.75 13.92 13.35
CA MET A 357 -1.56 13.77 14.19
C MET A 357 -1.76 12.69 15.26
N LEU A 358 -2.98 12.54 15.79
CA LEU A 358 -3.30 11.56 16.83
C LEU A 358 -2.99 10.11 16.42
N PRO A 359 -3.57 9.56 15.33
CA PRO A 359 -3.23 8.21 14.88
C PRO A 359 -1.79 8.12 14.35
N HIS A 360 -1.25 9.19 13.76
CA HIS A 360 0.12 9.21 13.25
C HIS A 360 1.16 9.11 14.39
N TRP A 361 0.90 9.75 15.53
CA TRP A 361 1.73 9.65 16.74
C TRP A 361 1.95 8.21 17.20
N PHE A 362 0.91 7.38 17.10
CA PHE A 362 0.96 5.97 17.47
C PHE A 362 1.62 5.05 16.42
N MET A 363 2.00 5.57 15.25
CA MET A 363 2.70 4.75 14.25
C MET A 363 4.18 4.60 14.53
N ARG A 364 4.82 5.59 15.20
CA ARG A 364 6.23 5.59 15.62
C ARG A 364 7.20 4.92 14.62
N HIS A 365 7.09 5.28 13.34
CA HIS A 365 8.00 4.77 12.31
C HIS A 365 9.05 5.81 11.95
N GLU A 366 10.24 5.37 11.52
CA GLU A 366 11.38 6.23 11.22
C GLU A 366 11.32 6.85 9.81
N GLY A 367 10.48 6.30 8.94
CA GLY A 367 10.26 6.76 7.58
C GLY A 367 9.51 8.08 7.47
N PHE A 368 9.53 8.65 6.25
CA PHE A 368 8.68 9.77 5.89
C PHE A 368 7.38 9.27 5.24
N GLY A 369 6.25 9.77 5.73
CA GLY A 369 4.92 9.40 5.28
C GLY A 369 4.15 8.63 6.34
N PRO A 370 3.03 7.99 5.99
CA PRO A 370 2.35 7.07 6.88
C PRO A 370 2.94 5.64 6.79
N ALA A 371 2.92 4.94 7.92
CA ALA A 371 3.25 3.51 7.96
C ALA A 371 2.29 2.67 7.09
N THR A 372 2.79 1.53 6.62
CA THR A 372 1.99 0.51 5.92
C THR A 372 1.92 -0.74 6.77
N SER A 373 0.72 -1.30 6.95
CA SER A 373 0.55 -2.59 7.61
C SER A 373 0.02 -3.62 6.62
N VAL A 374 0.70 -4.76 6.57
CA VAL A 374 0.42 -5.87 5.65
C VAL A 374 -0.07 -7.13 6.38
N GLY A 375 -0.32 -6.99 7.69
CA GLY A 375 -0.93 -7.99 8.58
C GLY A 375 -2.28 -8.53 8.12
N LEU A 376 -2.72 -9.62 8.74
CA LEU A 376 -4.08 -10.15 8.56
C LEU A 376 -5.14 -9.17 9.08
N LEU A 377 -4.86 -8.46 10.17
CA LEU A 377 -5.64 -7.35 10.69
C LEU A 377 -4.86 -6.05 10.48
N PRO A 378 -5.53 -4.97 10.01
CA PRO A 378 -4.89 -3.67 9.87
C PRO A 378 -4.53 -3.12 11.26
N MET A 379 -3.33 -2.54 11.39
CA MET A 379 -2.94 -1.88 12.63
C MET A 379 -3.93 -0.74 12.96
N PRO A 380 -4.43 -0.65 14.20
CA PRO A 380 -5.48 0.33 14.55
C PRO A 380 -5.10 1.79 14.27
N SER A 381 -3.85 2.18 14.56
CA SER A 381 -3.33 3.52 14.29
C SER A 381 -3.30 3.83 12.79
N VAL A 382 -2.78 2.89 11.99
CA VAL A 382 -2.72 2.99 10.51
C VAL A 382 -4.12 3.05 9.90
N LEU A 383 -5.04 2.20 10.37
CA LEU A 383 -6.43 2.20 9.92
C LEU A 383 -7.13 3.52 10.26
N ALA A 384 -6.96 4.02 11.49
CA ALA A 384 -7.54 5.28 11.94
C ALA A 384 -7.04 6.46 11.10
N TYR A 385 -5.74 6.51 10.80
CA TYR A 385 -5.18 7.55 9.94
C TYR A 385 -5.82 7.57 8.55
N TYR A 386 -5.89 6.43 7.86
CA TYR A 386 -6.51 6.36 6.53
C TYR A 386 -8.03 6.53 6.58
N ALA A 387 -8.68 6.16 7.69
CA ALA A 387 -10.10 6.42 7.91
C ALA A 387 -10.43 7.91 7.92
N LEU A 388 -9.52 8.78 8.38
CA LEU A 388 -9.71 10.23 8.35
C LEU A 388 -9.72 10.77 6.92
N PHE A 389 -8.80 10.32 6.07
CA PHE A 389 -8.78 10.68 4.65
C PHE A 389 -10.03 10.16 3.93
N PHE A 390 -10.39 8.89 4.15
CA PHE A 390 -11.61 8.30 3.59
C PHE A 390 -12.88 9.03 4.05
N GLY A 391 -13.01 9.28 5.35
CA GLY A 391 -14.13 9.99 5.94
C GLY A 391 -14.26 11.41 5.39
N PHE A 392 -13.14 12.16 5.32
CA PHE A 392 -13.12 13.48 4.70
C PHE A 392 -13.57 13.43 3.24
N GLY A 393 -13.05 12.49 2.45
CA GLY A 393 -13.47 12.31 1.07
C GLY A 393 -14.98 12.07 0.92
N ALA A 394 -15.55 11.26 1.82
CA ALA A 394 -16.99 11.00 1.85
C ALA A 394 -17.81 12.26 2.19
N ILE A 395 -17.38 13.04 3.18
CA ILE A 395 -18.03 14.30 3.56
C ILE A 395 -17.85 15.36 2.46
N TYR A 396 -16.68 15.42 1.81
CA TYR A 396 -16.37 16.36 0.74
C TYR A 396 -17.27 16.15 -0.50
N PHE A 397 -17.68 14.92 -0.79
CA PHE A 397 -18.67 14.66 -1.83
C PHE A 397 -20.02 15.33 -1.52
N ASP A 398 -20.54 15.12 -0.30
CA ASP A 398 -21.82 15.72 0.12
C ASP A 398 -21.72 17.24 0.26
N ALA A 399 -20.52 17.75 0.59
CA ALA A 399 -20.26 19.16 0.60
C ALA A 399 -20.35 19.78 -0.80
N ASP A 400 -20.33 19.05 -1.92
CA ASP A 400 -20.51 19.59 -3.29
C ASP A 400 -19.71 20.89 -3.58
N ASP A 401 -18.38 20.82 -3.50
CA ASP A 401 -17.47 21.94 -3.80
C ASP A 401 -17.31 22.17 -5.32
N ARG A 402 -18.40 22.61 -5.96
CA ARG A 402 -18.41 22.89 -7.40
C ARG A 402 -17.53 24.06 -7.79
N ASP A 403 -17.27 25.00 -6.89
CA ASP A 403 -16.43 26.16 -7.17
C ASP A 403 -14.93 25.84 -6.97
N GLY A 404 -14.61 24.73 -6.31
CA GLY A 404 -13.24 24.34 -6.02
C GLY A 404 -12.57 25.24 -4.99
N ASN A 405 -13.35 25.73 -4.01
CA ASN A 405 -12.87 26.65 -2.99
C ASN A 405 -11.77 26.02 -2.13
N LEU A 406 -11.88 24.71 -1.85
CA LEU A 406 -10.92 23.99 -1.04
C LEU A 406 -9.52 24.01 -1.67
N SER A 407 -9.46 23.83 -2.98
CA SER A 407 -8.21 23.68 -3.73
C SER A 407 -7.81 24.93 -4.51
N ARG A 408 -8.44 26.09 -4.24
CA ARG A 408 -8.20 27.32 -5.00
C ARG A 408 -6.77 27.84 -4.88
N GLY A 409 -6.14 27.60 -3.73
CA GLY A 409 -4.76 28.01 -3.42
C GLY A 409 -3.66 27.10 -3.96
N TRP A 410 -3.97 26.12 -4.82
CA TRP A 410 -3.03 25.06 -5.23
C TRP A 410 -1.71 25.58 -5.81
N LYS A 411 -1.71 26.73 -6.51
CA LYS A 411 -0.51 27.32 -7.11
C LYS A 411 0.57 27.70 -6.09
N ILE A 412 0.15 27.97 -4.85
CA ILE A 412 1.06 28.29 -3.74
C ILE A 412 1.21 27.06 -2.84
N SER A 413 0.11 26.42 -2.48
CA SER A 413 0.14 25.32 -1.51
C SER A 413 0.92 24.11 -2.02
N LEU A 414 0.80 23.76 -3.31
CA LEU A 414 1.47 22.58 -3.86
C LEU A 414 2.99 22.76 -3.93
N PRO A 415 3.56 23.83 -4.55
CA PRO A 415 5.00 24.04 -4.54
C PRO A 415 5.57 24.18 -3.13
N LEU A 416 4.88 24.92 -2.25
CA LEU A 416 5.30 25.09 -0.86
C LEU A 416 5.36 23.75 -0.11
N SER A 417 4.40 22.86 -0.36
CA SER A 417 4.37 21.55 0.29
C SER A 417 5.47 20.63 -0.25
N LEU A 418 5.68 20.60 -1.57
CA LEU A 418 6.70 19.76 -2.20
C LEU A 418 8.14 20.19 -1.89
N THR A 419 8.35 21.45 -1.51
CA THR A 419 9.68 22.00 -1.21
C THR A 419 9.90 22.17 0.29
N VAL A 420 9.11 23.03 0.94
CA VAL A 420 9.31 23.41 2.34
C VAL A 420 8.81 22.34 3.30
N LEU A 421 7.54 21.92 3.19
CA LEU A 421 7.00 20.89 4.10
C LEU A 421 7.73 19.56 3.93
N PHE A 422 8.01 19.17 2.69
CA PHE A 422 8.80 17.97 2.41
C PHE A 422 10.22 18.09 2.97
N GLY A 423 10.94 19.20 2.71
CA GLY A 423 12.31 19.38 3.19
C GLY A 423 12.42 19.36 4.72
N ILE A 424 11.52 20.07 5.42
CA ILE A 424 11.46 20.06 6.89
C ILE A 424 11.07 18.68 7.40
N GLY A 425 10.04 18.05 6.82
CA GLY A 425 9.59 16.73 7.25
C GLY A 425 10.64 15.65 7.01
N TRP A 426 11.42 15.76 5.93
CA TRP A 426 12.56 14.91 5.67
C TRP A 426 13.66 15.10 6.72
N ALA A 427 13.99 16.34 7.08
CA ALA A 427 14.98 16.62 8.13
C ALA A 427 14.54 16.12 9.52
N LEU A 428 13.23 16.09 9.78
CA LEU A 428 12.64 15.62 11.05
C LEU A 428 12.25 14.13 11.03
N ARG A 429 12.52 13.38 9.95
CA ARG A 429 12.25 11.93 9.92
C ARG A 429 13.13 11.20 10.93
N GLY A 430 12.68 10.07 11.46
CA GLY A 430 13.40 9.31 12.48
C GLY A 430 13.35 9.88 13.91
N GLN A 431 12.70 11.03 14.13
CA GLN A 431 12.50 11.55 15.50
C GLN A 431 11.48 10.69 16.24
N THR A 432 11.92 9.98 17.29
CA THR A 432 11.10 9.01 18.04
C THR A 432 10.59 9.53 19.37
N GLU A 433 11.16 10.62 19.91
CA GLU A 433 10.80 11.17 21.22
C GLU A 433 10.81 12.71 21.27
N GLY A 434 10.24 13.25 22.36
CA GLY A 434 10.30 14.67 22.69
C GLY A 434 9.61 15.61 21.67
N GLY A 435 10.08 16.87 21.63
CA GLY A 435 9.53 17.90 20.74
C GLY A 435 9.80 17.63 19.25
N GLY A 436 10.86 16.90 18.93
CA GLY A 436 11.20 16.50 17.56
C GLY A 436 10.14 15.59 16.94
N LEU A 437 9.64 14.61 17.69
CA LEU A 437 8.55 13.74 17.25
C LEU A 437 7.28 14.54 16.97
N VAL A 438 6.89 15.47 17.86
CA VAL A 438 5.69 16.31 17.69
C VAL A 438 5.80 17.13 16.40
N ALA A 439 6.96 17.76 16.18
CA ALA A 439 7.21 18.55 14.98
C ALA A 439 7.19 17.68 13.71
N SER A 440 7.80 16.49 13.76
CA SER A 440 7.79 15.53 12.64
C SER A 440 6.36 15.11 12.27
N VAL A 441 5.58 14.66 13.25
CA VAL A 441 4.19 14.23 13.06
C VAL A 441 3.32 15.37 12.52
N LEU A 442 3.50 16.60 13.03
CA LEU A 442 2.81 17.79 12.54
C LEU A 442 3.11 18.05 11.06
N ILE A 443 4.40 18.14 10.71
CA ILE A 443 4.85 18.51 9.37
C ILE A 443 4.46 17.44 8.34
N GLN A 444 4.64 16.17 8.67
CA GLN A 444 4.27 15.06 7.77
C GLN A 444 2.74 14.96 7.57
N SER A 445 1.95 15.20 8.63
CA SER A 445 0.48 15.23 8.51
C SER A 445 0.01 16.43 7.67
N ALA A 446 0.63 17.60 7.87
CA ALA A 446 0.38 18.78 7.05
C ALA A 446 0.75 18.55 5.58
N TYR A 447 1.91 17.92 5.32
CA TYR A 447 2.36 17.56 3.98
C TYR A 447 1.32 16.70 3.25
N ALA A 448 0.84 15.61 3.87
CA ALA A 448 -0.11 14.69 3.26
C ALA A 448 -1.41 15.40 2.80
N TRP A 449 -1.97 16.27 3.66
CA TRP A 449 -3.18 17.03 3.32
C TRP A 449 -2.93 18.12 2.27
N CYS A 450 -1.89 18.93 2.44
CA CYS A 450 -1.62 20.06 1.56
C CYS A 450 -1.25 19.61 0.14
N VAL A 451 -0.49 18.52 -0.01
CA VAL A 451 -0.22 17.93 -1.33
C VAL A 451 -1.49 17.31 -1.91
N SER A 452 -2.30 16.60 -1.12
CA SER A 452 -3.56 16.02 -1.61
C SER A 452 -4.51 17.09 -2.16
N PHE A 453 -4.73 18.19 -1.43
CA PHE A 453 -5.57 19.31 -1.89
C PHE A 453 -4.93 20.09 -3.04
N GLY A 454 -3.60 20.27 -3.00
CA GLY A 454 -2.85 20.89 -4.08
C GLY A 454 -2.98 20.10 -5.40
N MET A 455 -2.86 18.77 -5.33
CA MET A 455 -3.03 17.88 -6.48
C MET A 455 -4.47 17.88 -7.00
N MET A 456 -5.47 17.89 -6.13
CA MET A 456 -6.87 18.07 -6.54
C MET A 456 -7.07 19.40 -7.30
N GLY A 457 -6.47 20.49 -6.83
CA GLY A 457 -6.55 21.80 -7.50
C GLY A 457 -5.81 21.85 -8.84
N LEU A 458 -4.60 21.29 -8.89
CA LEU A 458 -3.82 21.15 -10.12
C LEU A 458 -4.60 20.36 -11.17
N PHE A 459 -5.16 19.21 -10.81
CA PHE A 459 -5.87 18.34 -11.73
C PHE A 459 -7.21 18.94 -12.17
N ARG A 460 -7.86 19.68 -11.29
CA ARG A 460 -9.03 20.48 -11.64
C ARG A 460 -8.69 21.57 -12.66
N ALA A 461 -7.52 22.21 -12.55
CA ALA A 461 -7.09 23.24 -13.49
C ALA A 461 -6.66 22.65 -14.86
N LEU A 462 -5.98 21.51 -14.87
CA LEU A 462 -5.41 20.91 -16.09
C LEU A 462 -6.34 19.92 -16.80
N PHE A 463 -7.22 19.24 -16.07
CA PHE A 463 -7.97 18.08 -16.56
C PHE A 463 -9.49 18.15 -16.29
N ALA A 464 -10.06 19.36 -16.28
CA ALA A 464 -11.51 19.55 -16.15
C ALA A 464 -12.32 18.98 -17.32
N HIS A 465 -11.70 18.86 -18.50
CA HIS A 465 -12.36 18.44 -19.73
C HIS A 465 -12.26 16.92 -19.97
N PRO A 466 -13.25 16.33 -20.66
CA PRO A 466 -13.24 14.90 -20.97
C PRO A 466 -12.07 14.54 -21.89
N SER A 467 -11.17 13.68 -21.41
CA SER A 467 -10.08 13.09 -22.20
C SER A 467 -10.26 11.58 -22.32
N ARG A 468 -10.19 11.05 -23.54
CA ARG A 468 -10.27 9.60 -23.80
C ARG A 468 -9.09 8.85 -23.19
N THR A 469 -7.89 9.43 -23.27
CA THR A 469 -6.65 8.83 -22.74
C THR A 469 -6.67 8.78 -21.21
N LEU A 470 -7.01 9.88 -20.55
CA LEU A 470 -7.08 9.91 -19.08
C LEU A 470 -8.21 9.02 -18.55
N ARG A 471 -9.33 8.95 -19.27
CA ARG A 471 -10.38 7.98 -18.96
C ARG A 471 -9.89 6.55 -19.09
N TYR A 472 -9.16 6.22 -20.15
CA TYR A 472 -8.59 4.89 -20.32
C TYR A 472 -7.61 4.55 -19.20
N LEU A 473 -6.70 5.47 -18.87
CA LEU A 473 -5.73 5.29 -17.80
C LEU A 473 -6.41 5.08 -16.44
N SER A 474 -7.43 5.90 -16.15
CA SER A 474 -8.23 5.79 -14.93
C SER A 474 -9.06 4.51 -14.85
N ASP A 475 -9.63 4.05 -15.97
CA ASP A 475 -10.35 2.77 -16.05
C ASP A 475 -9.36 1.59 -15.89
N SER A 476 -8.10 1.73 -16.32
CA SER A 476 -7.06 0.70 -16.20
C SER A 476 -6.36 0.65 -14.83
N SER A 477 -6.49 1.71 -14.01
CA SER A 477 -5.70 1.88 -12.78
C SER A 477 -5.85 0.72 -11.80
N TYR A 478 -7.03 0.11 -11.77
CA TYR A 478 -7.30 -1.03 -10.90
C TYR A 478 -6.52 -2.29 -11.31
N TRP A 479 -6.43 -2.57 -12.62
CA TRP A 479 -5.62 -3.69 -13.12
C TRP A 479 -4.13 -3.43 -12.94
N LEU A 480 -3.69 -2.21 -13.27
CA LEU A 480 -2.31 -1.78 -13.07
C LEU A 480 -1.89 -1.99 -11.61
N TYR A 481 -2.74 -1.61 -10.66
CA TYR A 481 -2.50 -1.87 -9.23
C TYR A 481 -2.31 -3.36 -8.92
N LEU A 482 -3.19 -4.24 -9.41
CA LEU A 482 -3.15 -5.67 -9.08
C LEU A 482 -1.92 -6.38 -9.66
N ALA A 483 -1.53 -6.06 -10.89
CA ALA A 483 -0.58 -6.89 -11.65
C ALA A 483 0.85 -6.35 -11.72
N HIS A 484 1.12 -5.11 -11.27
CA HIS A 484 2.42 -4.48 -11.54
C HIS A 484 3.59 -5.09 -10.77
N LEU A 485 3.41 -5.49 -9.52
CA LEU A 485 4.55 -5.80 -8.65
C LEU A 485 5.41 -6.98 -9.16
N PRO A 486 4.84 -8.16 -9.50
CA PRO A 486 5.64 -9.26 -10.06
C PRO A 486 6.40 -8.86 -11.32
N LEU A 487 5.76 -8.08 -12.19
CA LEU A 487 6.36 -7.62 -13.44
C LEU A 487 7.50 -6.63 -13.20
N VAL A 488 7.31 -5.66 -12.29
CA VAL A 488 8.34 -4.69 -11.94
C VAL A 488 9.56 -5.40 -11.34
N MET A 489 9.34 -6.34 -10.42
CA MET A 489 10.41 -7.13 -9.81
C MET A 489 11.18 -7.95 -10.85
N TYR A 490 10.46 -8.62 -11.75
CA TYR A 490 11.09 -9.39 -12.82
C TYR A 490 11.90 -8.51 -13.78
N LEU A 491 11.38 -7.33 -14.14
CA LEU A 491 12.10 -6.38 -15.00
C LEU A 491 13.33 -5.79 -14.28
N GLN A 492 13.23 -5.50 -12.98
CA GLN A 492 14.37 -5.07 -12.16
C GLN A 492 15.46 -6.15 -12.15
N PHE A 493 15.09 -7.40 -11.93
CA PHE A 493 16.02 -8.53 -12.02
C PHE A 493 16.67 -8.64 -13.40
N TRP A 494 15.91 -8.43 -14.47
CA TRP A 494 16.42 -8.51 -15.84
C TRP A 494 17.45 -7.43 -16.19
N VAL A 495 17.29 -6.21 -15.67
CA VAL A 495 18.18 -5.08 -15.97
C VAL A 495 19.30 -4.88 -14.94
N ARG A 496 19.27 -5.59 -13.80
CA ARG A 496 20.18 -5.35 -12.67
C ARG A 496 21.66 -5.43 -13.09
N ASP A 497 21.99 -6.39 -13.95
CA ASP A 497 23.36 -6.71 -14.35
C ASP A 497 23.86 -5.87 -15.53
N TRP A 498 23.04 -4.94 -16.04
CA TRP A 498 23.42 -4.10 -17.16
C TRP A 498 24.43 -3.02 -16.73
N GLU A 499 25.49 -2.84 -17.51
CA GLU A 499 26.50 -1.79 -17.32
C GLU A 499 26.04 -0.43 -17.86
N VAL A 500 24.80 -0.04 -17.56
CA VAL A 500 24.21 1.25 -17.98
C VAL A 500 23.85 2.10 -16.76
N PRO A 501 23.77 3.44 -16.90
CA PRO A 501 23.43 4.31 -15.77
C PRO A 501 22.07 3.98 -15.15
N LEU A 502 21.97 4.16 -13.83
CA LEU A 502 20.74 3.98 -13.02
C LEU A 502 19.50 4.58 -13.69
N LEU A 503 19.59 5.83 -14.18
CA LEU A 503 18.45 6.51 -14.78
C LEU A 503 17.92 5.80 -16.03
N VAL A 504 18.80 5.14 -16.78
CA VAL A 504 18.43 4.34 -17.96
C VAL A 504 17.70 3.08 -17.51
N LYS A 505 18.25 2.33 -16.55
CA LYS A 505 17.58 1.12 -16.01
C LYS A 505 16.21 1.45 -15.44
N PHE A 506 16.12 2.49 -14.60
CA PHE A 506 14.88 2.99 -14.02
C PHE A 506 13.83 3.35 -15.09
N THR A 507 14.25 4.06 -16.15
CA THR A 507 13.36 4.46 -17.24
C THR A 507 12.88 3.24 -18.03
N VAL A 508 13.77 2.30 -18.33
CA VAL A 508 13.44 1.05 -19.04
C VAL A 508 12.40 0.25 -18.24
N VAL A 509 12.64 0.00 -16.94
CA VAL A 509 11.71 -0.72 -16.07
C VAL A 509 10.35 -0.01 -16.01
N SER A 510 10.34 1.30 -15.82
CA SER A 510 9.12 2.10 -15.68
C SER A 510 8.28 2.14 -16.97
N VAL A 511 8.92 2.32 -18.12
CA VAL A 511 8.23 2.40 -19.42
C VAL A 511 7.74 1.03 -19.85
N ILE A 512 8.59 0.00 -19.79
CA ILE A 512 8.21 -1.37 -20.20
C ILE A 512 7.10 -1.89 -19.29
N SER A 513 7.20 -1.74 -17.97
CA SER A 513 6.15 -2.17 -17.05
C SER A 513 4.82 -1.48 -17.37
N SER A 514 4.82 -0.16 -17.55
CA SER A 514 3.61 0.61 -17.87
C SER A 514 2.99 0.16 -19.20
N VAL A 515 3.78 -0.03 -20.26
CA VAL A 515 3.30 -0.47 -21.57
C VAL A 515 2.72 -1.88 -21.49
N VAL A 516 3.45 -2.82 -20.89
CA VAL A 516 3.01 -4.23 -20.75
C VAL A 516 1.74 -4.32 -19.90
N LEU A 517 1.62 -3.53 -18.83
CA LEU A 517 0.41 -3.50 -17.99
C LEU A 517 -0.80 -2.89 -18.73
N LEU A 518 -0.58 -1.84 -19.52
CA LEU A 518 -1.66 -1.24 -20.31
C LEU A 518 -2.10 -2.16 -21.47
N LEU A 519 -1.17 -2.89 -22.09
CA LEU A 519 -1.48 -3.89 -23.12
C LEU A 519 -2.18 -5.11 -22.53
N SER A 520 -1.70 -5.62 -21.39
CA SER A 520 -2.35 -6.74 -20.71
C SER A 520 -3.76 -6.37 -20.25
N TYR A 521 -3.98 -5.13 -19.79
CA TYR A 521 -5.33 -4.62 -19.54
C TYR A 521 -6.20 -4.64 -20.80
N GLN A 522 -5.67 -4.17 -21.93
CA GLN A 522 -6.41 -4.12 -23.20
C GLN A 522 -6.84 -5.51 -23.69
N VAL A 523 -5.94 -6.50 -23.58
CA VAL A 523 -6.13 -7.85 -24.11
C VAL A 523 -6.90 -8.74 -23.13
N PHE A 524 -6.46 -8.81 -21.88
CA PHE A 524 -6.95 -9.82 -20.91
C PHE A 524 -8.06 -9.32 -20.01
N VAL A 525 -8.27 -8.01 -19.90
CA VAL A 525 -9.25 -7.45 -18.95
C VAL A 525 -10.37 -6.73 -19.65
N ARG A 526 -10.06 -5.73 -20.49
CA ARG A 526 -11.03 -4.72 -20.94
C ARG A 526 -12.29 -5.29 -21.58
N TYR A 527 -12.18 -6.39 -22.33
CA TYR A 527 -13.30 -7.03 -23.03
C TYR A 527 -13.65 -8.43 -22.50
N THR A 528 -13.07 -8.81 -21.36
CA THR A 528 -13.25 -10.15 -20.78
C THR A 528 -14.16 -10.10 -19.55
N PRO A 529 -14.62 -11.27 -19.05
CA PRO A 529 -15.35 -11.35 -17.79
C PRO A 529 -14.60 -10.74 -16.61
N ILE A 530 -13.26 -10.75 -16.64
CA ILE A 530 -12.42 -10.09 -15.64
C ILE A 530 -12.70 -8.59 -15.66
N GLY A 531 -12.69 -7.93 -16.83
CA GLY A 531 -13.06 -6.52 -16.91
C GLY A 531 -14.50 -6.22 -16.52
N TRP A 532 -15.43 -7.16 -16.74
CA TRP A 532 -16.81 -6.99 -16.27
C TRP A 532 -16.89 -7.00 -14.75
N LEU A 533 -16.12 -7.86 -14.08
CA LEU A 533 -16.01 -7.89 -12.63
C LEU A 533 -15.36 -6.60 -12.10
N LEU A 534 -14.20 -6.23 -12.64
CA LEU A 534 -13.39 -5.12 -12.11
C LEU A 534 -13.96 -3.73 -12.46
N ASN A 535 -14.36 -3.53 -13.71
CA ASN A 535 -14.77 -2.23 -14.25
C ASN A 535 -16.27 -2.12 -14.54
N GLY A 536 -17.00 -3.23 -14.54
CA GLY A 536 -18.42 -3.31 -14.90
C GLY A 536 -18.65 -3.53 -16.40
N LYS A 537 -19.80 -4.11 -16.75
CA LYS A 537 -20.20 -4.27 -18.16
C LYS A 537 -20.34 -2.89 -18.82
N ARG A 538 -19.59 -2.65 -19.90
CA ARG A 538 -19.86 -1.51 -20.79
C ARG A 538 -21.10 -1.81 -21.63
N LYS A 539 -22.04 -0.87 -21.67
CA LYS A 539 -23.08 -0.88 -22.72
C LYS A 539 -22.37 -0.66 -24.07
N PRO A 540 -22.71 -1.43 -25.12
CA PRO A 540 -22.24 -1.13 -26.47
C PRO A 540 -22.52 0.34 -26.80
N ALA A 541 -21.61 1.00 -27.52
CA ALA A 541 -21.92 2.31 -28.07
C ALA A 541 -23.16 2.14 -28.95
N VAL A 542 -24.28 2.77 -28.59
CA VAL A 542 -25.43 2.87 -29.48
C VAL A 542 -24.93 3.67 -30.69
N PRO A 543 -25.01 3.13 -31.92
CA PRO A 543 -24.71 3.91 -33.11
C PRO A 543 -25.54 5.19 -33.06
N ASN A 544 -24.88 6.33 -33.26
CA ASN A 544 -25.52 7.63 -33.15
C ASN A 544 -26.65 7.68 -34.19
N ALA A 545 -27.92 7.77 -33.76
CA ALA A 545 -29.08 7.82 -34.65
C ALA A 545 -29.13 9.07 -35.56
N ASN A 546 -28.10 9.92 -35.50
CA ASN A 546 -27.93 11.16 -36.26
C ASN A 546 -26.75 11.12 -37.23
N GLU A 547 -26.07 9.98 -37.42
CA GLU A 547 -25.20 9.80 -38.59
C GLU A 547 -26.07 9.27 -39.74
N PRO A 548 -26.22 10.02 -40.86
CA PRO A 548 -26.92 9.49 -42.02
C PRO A 548 -26.17 8.25 -42.49
N ASN A 549 -26.90 7.14 -42.48
CA ASN A 549 -26.44 5.87 -43.02
C ASN A 549 -25.96 6.13 -44.45
N ALA A 550 -24.71 5.79 -44.77
CA ALA A 550 -24.13 6.00 -46.11
C ALA A 550 -24.89 5.24 -47.22
N ASN A 551 -25.85 4.39 -46.84
CA ASN A 551 -26.73 3.63 -47.72
C ASN A 551 -28.10 4.28 -47.97
N ASP A 552 -28.42 5.42 -47.33
CA ASP A 552 -29.71 6.11 -47.47
C ASP A 552 -29.60 7.43 -48.29
N ALA A 553 -28.54 7.60 -49.06
CA ALA A 553 -28.44 8.72 -50.01
C ALA A 553 -29.35 8.46 -51.24
N PRO A 554 -30.36 9.32 -51.52
CA PRO A 554 -31.20 9.17 -52.69
C PRO A 554 -30.37 9.54 -53.93
N GLY A 555 -29.88 8.53 -54.66
CA GLY A 555 -29.13 8.74 -55.90
C GLY A 555 -28.20 7.62 -56.37
N SER A 556 -28.02 6.54 -55.60
CA SER A 556 -27.09 5.46 -55.97
C SER A 556 -27.66 4.43 -56.97
N GLU A 557 -28.97 4.44 -57.25
CA GLU A 557 -29.57 3.51 -58.25
C GLU A 557 -29.38 3.95 -59.71
N VAL A 558 -29.02 5.21 -59.99
CA VAL A 558 -28.89 5.69 -61.39
C VAL A 558 -27.50 5.43 -61.99
N VAL A 559 -26.48 5.20 -61.16
CA VAL A 559 -25.10 4.96 -61.65
C VAL A 559 -24.83 3.48 -61.96
N ALA A 560 -25.61 2.55 -61.41
CA ALA A 560 -25.45 1.11 -61.68
C ALA A 560 -26.06 0.66 -63.04
N ALA A 561 -26.90 1.48 -63.68
CA ALA A 561 -27.59 1.11 -64.92
C ALA A 561 -26.88 1.54 -66.23
N GLN A 562 -25.74 2.26 -66.16
CA GLN A 562 -24.98 2.71 -67.34
C GLN A 562 -23.70 1.90 -67.62
N LEU A 563 -23.45 0.80 -66.89
CA LEU A 563 -22.30 -0.09 -67.12
C LEU A 563 -22.66 -1.47 -67.68
N VAL A 564 -23.89 -1.68 -68.17
CA VAL A 564 -24.30 -2.93 -68.85
C VAL A 564 -25.02 -2.68 -70.19
N ARG A 565 -24.61 -1.68 -70.97
CA ARG A 565 -24.92 -1.64 -72.41
C ARG A 565 -23.75 -1.16 -73.24
#